data_AF-A0A2G2DGD3-F1
#
_entry.id   AF-A0A2G2DGD3-F1
#
_cell.length_a   1.000
_cell.length_b   1.000
_cell.length_c   1.000
_cell.angle_alpha   90.00
_cell.angle_beta   90.00
_cell.angle_gamma   90.00
#
_symmetry.space_group_name_H-M   'P 1'
#
loop_
_entity.id
_entity.type
_entity.pdbx_description
1 polymer ?
#
loop_
_entity_poly.entity_id
_entity_poly.type
_entity_poly.pdbx_seq_one_letter_code
_entity_poly.pdbx_strand_id
1 'polypeptide(L)'
;MSLLSRPLRLAGLMLALTPVWPVSAEPLFGLPLVCPTGSECPIQQFVDLDPGSGARDPWCGTKTYDGHKGTDFRVLSMQDVARGVDVVAMADGVVKATRDGMADRLVLTDEDRQAVSSRECGNGLILDHGGGYETQYCHMRAGSLRLETGTTVRKGDVLGLVGASGMAQFPHVHVTLRRNGKVIDPYTGLQQGQACAVHDAAGASGLLDADAMAAFTAPDQPAVLSAGFAAGAVNGNQLVETGPPKPPGIRSQALVGYIWAINLAKGDSFSLRIEKDGQVFSKQTTQPLDRSKAVYVAYAGKKGSPAAGHYRLETAIIRQGEKILARSVELDVE
;
A
#
# COMPACT_ATOMS: atom_id res chain seq x y z
N MET A 1 -86.20 38.81 7.16
CA MET A 1 -85.68 38.49 5.82
C MET A 1 -84.54 39.48 5.54
N SER A 2 -83.27 39.21 5.90
CA SER A 2 -82.30 38.29 5.25
C SER A 2 -82.10 38.66 3.76
N LEU A 3 -80.92 38.90 3.19
CA LEU A 3 -79.52 38.57 3.54
C LEU A 3 -78.55 39.62 2.96
N LEU A 4 -77.46 39.92 3.68
CA LEU A 4 -76.25 40.54 3.13
C LEU A 4 -75.25 39.45 2.72
N SER A 5 -74.83 39.43 1.46
CA SER A 5 -73.78 38.55 0.92
C SER A 5 -72.40 39.19 1.05
N ARG A 6 -71.49 38.60 1.83
CA ARG A 6 -70.06 38.96 1.91
C ARG A 6 -69.26 38.15 0.89
N PRO A 7 -68.27 38.74 0.18
CA PRO A 7 -67.39 37.98 -0.71
C PRO A 7 -66.32 37.22 0.11
N LEU A 8 -66.17 35.93 -0.19
CA LEU A 8 -65.08 35.08 0.31
C LEU A 8 -63.76 35.51 -0.35
N ARG A 9 -62.76 35.91 0.44
CA ARG A 9 -61.37 36.02 -0.02
C ARG A 9 -60.70 34.66 0.18
N LEU A 10 -60.41 33.94 -0.91
CA LEU A 10 -59.51 32.79 -0.87
C LEU A 10 -58.08 33.30 -0.66
N ALA A 11 -57.50 33.05 0.50
CA ALA A 11 -56.07 33.18 0.72
C ALA A 11 -55.39 31.93 0.16
N GLY A 12 -54.76 32.05 -1.02
CA GLY A 12 -53.94 31.01 -1.60
C GLY A 12 -52.66 30.82 -0.79
N LEU A 13 -52.54 29.69 -0.10
CA LEU A 13 -51.31 29.29 0.58
C LEU A 13 -50.30 28.84 -0.48
N MET A 14 -49.39 29.73 -0.89
CA MET A 14 -48.23 29.34 -1.70
C MET A 14 -47.28 28.52 -0.83
N LEU A 15 -47.26 27.20 -1.03
CA LEU A 15 -46.18 26.34 -0.54
C LEU A 15 -44.88 26.78 -1.24
N ALA A 16 -44.01 27.48 -0.51
CA ALA A 16 -42.64 27.71 -0.93
C ALA A 16 -41.92 26.35 -0.92
N LEU A 17 -41.78 25.74 -2.09
CA LEU A 17 -40.88 24.60 -2.30
C LEU A 17 -39.45 25.11 -2.11
N THR A 18 -38.88 24.90 -0.93
CA THR A 18 -37.46 25.10 -0.71
C THR A 18 -36.70 24.08 -1.57
N PRO A 19 -35.75 24.52 -2.42
CA PRO A 19 -34.91 23.58 -3.16
C PRO A 19 -34.13 22.75 -2.14
N VAL A 20 -34.47 21.46 -2.05
CA VAL A 20 -33.67 20.48 -1.32
C VAL A 20 -32.44 20.24 -2.18
N TRP A 21 -31.33 20.91 -1.87
CA TRP A 21 -30.05 20.51 -2.45
C TRP A 21 -29.76 19.08 -2.00
N PRO A 22 -29.51 18.14 -2.91
CA PRO A 22 -29.12 16.81 -2.50
C PRO A 22 -27.83 16.95 -1.69
N VAL A 23 -27.88 16.51 -0.43
CA VAL A 23 -26.66 16.24 0.33
C VAL A 23 -25.91 15.21 -0.51
N SER A 24 -24.79 15.62 -1.11
CA SER A 24 -23.92 14.69 -1.84
C SER A 24 -23.59 13.56 -0.87
N ALA A 25 -23.92 12.33 -1.23
CA ALA A 25 -23.53 11.17 -0.44
C ALA A 25 -22.01 11.19 -0.25
N GLU A 26 -21.53 10.77 0.92
CA GLU A 26 -20.09 10.66 1.16
C GLU A 26 -19.48 9.68 0.14
N PRO A 27 -18.36 10.04 -0.52
CA PRO A 27 -17.76 9.19 -1.52
C PRO A 27 -17.17 7.92 -0.89
N LEU A 28 -17.34 6.78 -1.58
CA LEU A 28 -16.71 5.51 -1.23
C LEU A 28 -15.48 5.25 -2.11
N PHE A 29 -14.32 5.22 -1.49
CA PHE A 29 -13.02 5.08 -2.12
C PHE A 29 -12.63 3.60 -2.32
N GLY A 30 -12.20 3.25 -3.52
CA GLY A 30 -11.61 1.95 -3.85
C GLY A 30 -10.10 1.92 -3.65
N LEU A 31 -9.43 0.89 -4.16
CA LEU A 31 -7.97 0.81 -4.20
C LEU A 31 -7.38 1.78 -5.24
N PRO A 32 -6.18 2.33 -5.01
CA PRO A 32 -5.57 3.31 -5.92
C PRO A 32 -4.75 2.71 -7.04
N LEU A 33 -4.70 1.38 -7.17
CA LEU A 33 -3.96 0.69 -8.21
C LEU A 33 -4.60 -0.64 -8.59
N VAL A 34 -4.27 -1.09 -9.79
CA VAL A 34 -4.56 -2.44 -10.26
C VAL A 34 -3.28 -3.26 -10.18
N CYS A 35 -3.26 -4.26 -9.31
CA CYS A 35 -2.10 -5.13 -9.17
C CYS A 35 -1.87 -5.98 -10.42
N PRO A 36 -0.61 -6.26 -10.78
CA PRO A 36 -0.30 -7.25 -11.81
C PRO A 36 -1.00 -8.58 -11.50
N THR A 37 -1.51 -9.24 -12.55
CA THR A 37 -2.22 -10.51 -12.43
C THR A 37 -1.41 -11.53 -11.63
N GLY A 38 -2.04 -12.16 -10.63
CA GLY A 38 -1.41 -13.16 -9.77
C GLY A 38 -0.44 -12.61 -8.72
N SER A 39 -0.38 -11.28 -8.55
CA SER A 39 0.41 -10.61 -7.51
C SER A 39 -0.48 -9.84 -6.54
N GLU A 40 -0.02 -9.70 -5.29
CA GLU A 40 -0.59 -8.78 -4.31
C GLU A 40 0.25 -7.49 -4.29
N CYS A 41 -0.39 -6.33 -4.11
CA CYS A 41 0.29 -5.06 -3.83
C CYS A 41 0.03 -4.69 -2.38
N PRO A 42 0.87 -5.15 -1.44
CA PRO A 42 0.58 -5.01 -0.03
C PRO A 42 0.70 -3.55 0.40
N ILE A 43 -0.12 -3.16 1.37
CA ILE A 43 0.04 -1.88 2.05
C ILE A 43 1.28 -1.96 2.93
N GLN A 44 2.24 -1.07 2.68
CA GLN A 44 3.47 -1.03 3.47
C GLN A 44 3.38 -0.05 4.63
N GLN A 45 2.79 1.12 4.44
CA GLN A 45 2.64 2.13 5.48
C GLN A 45 1.22 2.69 5.47
N PHE A 46 0.69 2.98 6.65
CA PHE A 46 -0.58 3.68 6.87
C PHE A 46 -0.34 5.11 7.35
N VAL A 47 -1.42 5.89 7.41
CA VAL A 47 -1.38 7.27 7.93
C VAL A 47 -0.88 7.26 9.37
N ASP A 48 0.03 8.17 9.69
CA ASP A 48 0.46 8.41 11.06
C ASP A 48 -0.60 9.24 11.79
N LEU A 49 -1.31 8.60 12.71
CA LEU A 49 -2.34 9.22 13.53
C LEU A 49 -1.81 9.74 14.88
N ASP A 50 -0.52 9.53 15.20
CA ASP A 50 0.15 10.04 16.41
C ASP A 50 1.50 10.70 16.06
N PRO A 51 1.50 11.81 15.29
CA PRO A 51 2.72 12.45 14.85
C PRO A 51 3.58 12.93 16.01
N GLY A 52 4.89 12.65 15.93
CA GLY A 52 5.87 12.80 16.99
C GLY A 52 6.66 11.49 17.22
N SER A 53 7.31 11.37 18.38
CA SER A 53 8.12 10.18 18.71
C SER A 53 7.30 8.88 18.85
N GLY A 54 5.97 8.97 18.83
CA GLY A 54 5.04 7.86 19.05
C GLY A 54 4.57 7.13 17.81
N ALA A 55 4.66 7.74 16.62
CA ALA A 55 4.12 7.34 15.31
C ALA A 55 3.28 6.05 15.30
N ARG A 56 1.96 6.19 15.12
CA ARG A 56 1.00 5.08 15.22
C ARG A 56 0.08 4.99 14.01
N ASP A 57 -0.04 3.78 13.50
CA ASP A 57 -1.06 3.46 12.51
C ASP A 57 -2.47 3.44 13.15
N PRO A 58 -3.56 3.35 12.37
CA PRO A 58 -4.93 3.42 12.88
C PRO A 58 -5.31 2.37 13.92
N TRP A 59 -4.52 1.31 14.07
CA TRP A 59 -4.74 0.22 15.02
C TRP A 59 -3.72 0.20 16.16
N CYS A 60 -3.03 1.33 16.41
CA CYS A 60 -1.94 1.44 17.39
C CYS A 60 -0.69 0.62 17.06
N GLY A 61 -0.61 0.08 15.85
CA GLY A 61 0.54 -0.67 15.38
C GLY A 61 1.71 0.25 15.04
N THR A 62 2.67 -0.34 14.34
CA THR A 62 3.93 0.33 13.95
C THR A 62 4.12 0.38 12.44
N LYS A 63 3.06 0.13 11.65
CA LYS A 63 3.09 0.23 10.18
C LYS A 63 2.91 1.66 9.71
N THR A 64 3.73 2.54 10.26
CA THR A 64 3.81 3.94 9.84
C THR A 64 5.17 4.50 10.27
N TYR A 65 5.42 5.77 10.00
CA TYR A 65 6.56 6.52 10.52
C TYR A 65 6.16 7.97 10.80
N ASP A 66 6.97 8.65 11.61
CA ASP A 66 6.67 10.01 12.06
C ASP A 66 6.37 10.97 10.89
N GLY A 67 5.17 11.54 10.92
CA GLY A 67 4.72 12.52 9.94
C GLY A 67 4.25 11.92 8.61
N HIS A 68 4.04 10.61 8.52
CA HIS A 68 3.48 9.98 7.33
C HIS A 68 2.01 10.38 7.11
N LYS A 69 1.70 11.00 5.96
CA LYS A 69 0.38 11.64 5.71
C LYS A 69 -0.58 10.81 4.86
N GLY A 70 -0.22 9.60 4.50
CA GLY A 70 -0.99 8.80 3.55
C GLY A 70 -0.83 7.31 3.75
N THR A 71 -1.27 6.54 2.75
CA THR A 71 -1.10 5.09 2.70
C THR A 71 -0.23 4.73 1.50
N ASP A 72 0.76 3.87 1.73
CA ASP A 72 1.72 3.42 0.71
C ASP A 72 1.35 2.04 0.20
N PHE A 73 0.99 1.96 -1.08
CA PHE A 73 0.65 0.71 -1.75
C PHE A 73 1.84 0.22 -2.56
N ARG A 74 2.49 -0.84 -2.06
CA ARG A 74 3.76 -1.31 -2.57
C ARG A 74 3.60 -2.07 -3.89
N VAL A 75 4.49 -1.78 -4.84
CA VAL A 75 4.85 -2.69 -5.94
C VAL A 75 6.17 -3.38 -5.59
N LEU A 76 6.35 -4.64 -5.98
CA LEU A 76 7.49 -5.43 -5.51
C LEU A 76 8.82 -4.79 -5.93
N SER A 77 8.99 -4.48 -7.23
CA SER A 77 10.27 -4.02 -7.78
C SER A 77 10.18 -2.96 -8.88
N MET A 78 11.32 -2.32 -9.17
CA MET A 78 11.44 -1.40 -10.29
C MET A 78 11.28 -2.10 -11.65
N GLN A 79 11.52 -3.42 -11.72
CA GLN A 79 11.20 -4.20 -12.92
C GLN A 79 9.69 -4.34 -13.13
N ASP A 80 8.90 -4.49 -12.06
CA ASP A 80 7.43 -4.48 -12.14
C ASP A 80 6.92 -3.11 -12.57
N VAL A 81 7.52 -2.05 -12.02
CA VAL A 81 7.31 -0.69 -12.53
C VAL A 81 7.61 -0.70 -14.03
N ALA A 82 8.79 -1.08 -14.51
CA ALA A 82 9.08 -1.05 -15.95
C ALA A 82 8.03 -1.77 -16.83
N ARG A 83 7.39 -2.84 -16.34
CA ARG A 83 6.30 -3.55 -17.03
C ARG A 83 4.95 -2.81 -17.07
N GLY A 84 4.74 -1.85 -16.17
CA GLY A 84 3.51 -1.07 -16.04
C GLY A 84 2.63 -1.61 -14.92
N VAL A 85 2.24 -0.71 -14.00
CA VAL A 85 1.25 -0.98 -12.96
C VAL A 85 0.35 0.25 -12.91
N ASP A 86 -0.93 0.07 -13.20
CA ASP A 86 -1.86 1.19 -13.34
C ASP A 86 -2.20 1.79 -11.97
N VAL A 87 -2.09 3.10 -11.86
CA VAL A 87 -2.71 3.89 -10.78
C VAL A 87 -4.10 4.29 -11.26
N VAL A 88 -5.11 4.04 -10.43
CA VAL A 88 -6.51 4.28 -10.77
C VAL A 88 -7.18 5.24 -9.77
N ALA A 89 -8.20 5.96 -10.24
CA ALA A 89 -9.00 6.83 -9.39
C ALA A 89 -9.74 6.02 -8.33
N MET A 90 -9.57 6.38 -7.05
CA MET A 90 -10.23 5.70 -5.94
C MET A 90 -11.73 6.03 -5.89
N ALA A 91 -12.12 7.20 -6.39
CA ALA A 91 -13.49 7.66 -6.49
C ALA A 91 -13.64 8.62 -7.69
N ASP A 92 -14.88 8.89 -8.09
CA ASP A 92 -15.20 9.92 -9.07
C ASP A 92 -14.65 11.28 -8.62
N GLY A 93 -14.10 12.08 -9.54
CA GLY A 93 -13.55 13.37 -9.18
C GLY A 93 -13.11 14.21 -10.36
N VAL A 94 -12.59 15.39 -10.05
CA VAL A 94 -12.02 16.34 -11.02
C VAL A 94 -10.56 16.59 -10.70
N VAL A 95 -9.69 16.52 -11.70
CA VAL A 95 -8.26 16.79 -11.54
C VAL A 95 -8.06 18.26 -11.14
N LYS A 96 -7.56 18.49 -9.93
CA LYS A 96 -7.32 19.82 -9.36
C LYS A 96 -5.92 20.33 -9.67
N ALA A 97 -4.93 19.45 -9.64
CA ALA A 97 -3.53 19.78 -9.91
C ALA A 97 -2.77 18.55 -10.37
N THR A 98 -1.71 18.75 -11.14
CA THR A 98 -0.79 17.70 -11.59
C THR A 98 0.65 18.17 -11.50
N ARG A 99 1.59 17.23 -11.40
CA ARG A 99 3.02 17.45 -11.57
C ARG A 99 3.64 16.23 -12.23
N ASP A 100 4.43 16.44 -13.28
CA ASP A 100 5.15 15.37 -13.97
C ASP A 100 6.57 15.82 -14.39
N GLY A 101 7.36 14.88 -14.90
CA GLY A 101 8.70 15.09 -15.46
C GLY A 101 9.86 14.81 -14.51
N MET A 102 9.60 14.42 -13.26
CA MET A 102 10.63 14.01 -12.32
C MET A 102 11.00 12.55 -12.55
N ALA A 103 12.27 12.26 -12.83
CA ALA A 103 12.74 10.89 -13.08
C ALA A 103 12.48 9.96 -11.88
N ASP A 104 12.15 8.70 -12.19
CA ASP A 104 12.04 7.62 -11.22
C ASP A 104 13.42 7.23 -10.68
N ARG A 105 13.60 7.30 -9.36
CA ARG A 105 14.86 6.95 -8.70
C ARG A 105 14.62 6.64 -7.22
N LEU A 106 15.13 5.50 -6.76
CA LEU A 106 15.08 5.13 -5.36
C LEU A 106 15.98 6.06 -4.53
N VAL A 107 15.43 6.60 -3.45
CA VAL A 107 16.12 7.43 -2.46
C VAL A 107 16.72 6.53 -1.40
N LEU A 108 18.04 6.31 -1.43
CA LEU A 108 18.73 5.36 -0.56
C LEU A 108 19.75 6.02 0.35
N THR A 109 20.15 7.26 0.05
CA THR A 109 21.14 8.05 0.80
C THR A 109 20.55 9.37 1.28
N ASP A 110 21.23 10.04 2.20
CA ASP A 110 20.81 11.37 2.67
C ASP A 110 20.99 12.45 1.60
N GLU A 111 21.98 12.29 0.72
CA GLU A 111 22.15 13.13 -0.47
C GLU A 111 20.93 13.01 -1.40
N ASP A 112 20.44 11.78 -1.60
CA ASP A 112 19.22 11.56 -2.40
C ASP A 112 18.01 12.25 -1.78
N ARG A 113 17.86 12.18 -0.46
CA ARG A 113 16.76 12.85 0.26
C ARG A 113 16.84 14.36 0.08
N GLN A 114 18.03 14.94 0.23
CA GLN A 114 18.22 16.38 0.09
C GLN A 114 17.85 16.86 -1.31
N ALA A 115 18.22 16.09 -2.35
CA ALA A 115 17.92 16.41 -3.74
C ALA A 115 16.43 16.48 -4.07
N VAL A 116 15.57 15.82 -3.28
CA VAL A 116 14.11 15.76 -3.50
C VAL A 116 13.29 16.49 -2.43
N SER A 117 13.93 17.14 -1.46
CA SER A 117 13.31 17.74 -0.25
C SER A 117 12.28 18.87 -0.48
N SER A 118 12.15 19.41 -1.70
CA SER A 118 11.09 20.38 -2.05
C SER A 118 10.04 19.78 -2.99
N ARG A 119 10.18 18.50 -3.30
CA ARG A 119 9.40 17.77 -4.30
C ARG A 119 9.15 16.33 -3.85
N GLU A 120 8.96 16.10 -2.55
CA GLU A 120 8.89 14.78 -1.93
C GLU A 120 7.79 13.90 -2.56
N CYS A 121 6.64 14.48 -2.91
CA CYS A 121 5.55 13.75 -3.60
C CYS A 121 5.93 13.22 -5.01
N GLY A 122 7.04 13.64 -5.61
CA GLY A 122 7.38 13.26 -7.00
C GLY A 122 6.32 13.66 -8.03
N ASN A 123 6.16 12.87 -9.08
CA ASN A 123 5.05 13.06 -10.01
C ASN A 123 3.75 12.60 -9.36
N GLY A 124 2.66 13.28 -9.67
CA GLY A 124 1.40 13.02 -9.02
C GLY A 124 0.29 13.95 -9.46
N LEU A 125 -0.89 13.73 -8.89
CA LEU A 125 -2.05 14.58 -9.09
C LEU A 125 -2.91 14.67 -7.83
N ILE A 126 -3.81 15.66 -7.81
CA ILE A 126 -4.86 15.81 -6.81
C ILE A 126 -6.21 15.69 -7.51
N LEU A 127 -7.11 14.86 -6.98
CA LEU A 127 -8.52 14.81 -7.36
C LEU A 127 -9.37 15.49 -6.29
N ASP A 128 -10.29 16.36 -6.73
CA ASP A 128 -11.38 16.88 -5.92
C ASP A 128 -12.62 16.01 -6.14
N HIS A 129 -13.18 15.47 -5.06
CA HIS A 129 -14.34 14.58 -5.06
C HIS A 129 -15.64 15.28 -4.65
N GLY A 130 -15.59 16.60 -4.39
CA GLY A 130 -16.69 17.35 -3.79
C GLY A 130 -16.83 17.08 -2.28
N GLY A 131 -17.69 17.86 -1.62
CA GLY A 131 -17.93 17.71 -0.16
C GLY A 131 -16.68 17.99 0.72
N GLY A 132 -15.65 18.62 0.15
CA GLY A 132 -14.37 18.86 0.79
C GLY A 132 -13.39 17.69 0.76
N TYR A 133 -13.72 16.60 0.05
CA TYR A 133 -12.86 15.43 -0.06
C TYR A 133 -11.84 15.58 -1.20
N GLU A 134 -10.57 15.27 -0.92
CA GLU A 134 -9.50 15.28 -1.91
C GLU A 134 -8.59 14.06 -1.75
N THR A 135 -8.21 13.43 -2.85
CA THR A 135 -7.12 12.44 -2.87
C THR A 135 -5.90 13.02 -3.58
N GLN A 136 -4.73 12.84 -3.00
CA GLN A 136 -3.45 13.18 -3.61
C GLN A 136 -2.66 11.91 -3.85
N TYR A 137 -2.27 11.69 -5.11
CA TYR A 137 -1.44 10.57 -5.56
C TYR A 137 -0.02 11.06 -5.76
N CYS A 138 0.96 10.32 -5.25
CA CYS A 138 2.38 10.65 -5.31
C CYS A 138 3.21 9.47 -5.82
N HIS A 139 4.47 9.76 -6.17
CA HIS A 139 5.48 8.82 -6.65
C HIS A 139 5.14 8.13 -7.97
N MET A 140 4.30 8.76 -8.80
CA MET A 140 3.92 8.23 -10.10
C MET A 140 5.10 8.27 -11.09
N ARG A 141 5.05 7.43 -12.12
CA ARG A 141 6.13 7.32 -13.12
C ARG A 141 6.25 8.57 -13.96
N ALA A 142 7.48 8.98 -14.21
CA ALA A 142 7.81 10.09 -15.10
C ALA A 142 7.16 9.91 -16.47
N GLY A 143 6.42 10.91 -16.92
CA GLY A 143 5.79 10.91 -18.23
C GLY A 143 4.62 9.94 -18.35
N SER A 144 4.05 9.43 -17.24
CA SER A 144 2.86 8.56 -17.27
C SER A 144 1.55 9.30 -17.02
N LEU A 145 1.61 10.54 -16.52
CA LEU A 145 0.44 11.37 -16.29
C LEU A 145 -0.03 11.93 -17.64
N ARG A 146 -1.29 11.65 -17.99
CA ARG A 146 -1.92 12.08 -19.26
C ARG A 146 -3.12 12.99 -19.06
N LEU A 147 -3.46 13.31 -17.82
CA LEU A 147 -4.62 14.10 -17.46
C LEU A 147 -4.23 15.57 -17.22
N GLU A 148 -5.13 16.47 -17.61
CA GLU A 148 -4.99 17.91 -17.40
C GLU A 148 -5.91 18.38 -16.27
N THR A 149 -5.58 19.51 -15.64
CA THR A 149 -6.47 20.16 -14.65
C THR A 149 -7.84 20.43 -15.25
N GLY A 150 -8.89 20.10 -14.49
CA GLY A 150 -10.29 20.19 -14.91
C GLY A 150 -10.84 18.90 -15.54
N THR A 151 -10.01 17.90 -15.80
CA THR A 151 -10.47 16.61 -16.33
C THR A 151 -11.33 15.89 -15.30
N THR A 152 -12.55 15.49 -15.66
CA THR A 152 -13.37 14.59 -14.85
C THR A 152 -12.92 13.14 -15.06
N VAL A 153 -12.77 12.41 -13.96
CA VAL A 153 -12.48 10.98 -13.95
C VAL A 153 -13.54 10.24 -13.15
N ARG A 154 -13.77 8.98 -13.50
CA ARG A 154 -14.60 8.04 -12.74
C ARG A 154 -13.72 7.12 -11.92
N LYS A 155 -14.29 6.60 -10.84
CA LYS A 155 -13.67 5.52 -10.06
C LYS A 155 -13.20 4.39 -10.98
N GLY A 156 -11.94 3.97 -10.81
CA GLY A 156 -11.30 2.95 -11.63
C GLY A 156 -10.64 3.45 -12.91
N ASP A 157 -10.86 4.70 -13.32
CA ASP A 157 -10.16 5.27 -14.48
C ASP A 157 -8.65 5.33 -14.21
N VAL A 158 -7.86 4.98 -15.23
CA VAL A 158 -6.39 5.04 -15.16
C VAL A 158 -5.92 6.49 -15.13
N LEU A 159 -5.17 6.83 -14.09
CA LEU A 159 -4.59 8.15 -13.87
C LEU A 159 -3.16 8.26 -14.42
N GLY A 160 -2.45 7.14 -14.45
CA GLY A 160 -1.05 7.01 -14.86
C GLY A 160 -0.48 5.69 -14.34
N LEU A 161 0.84 5.62 -14.16
CA LEU A 161 1.52 4.40 -13.73
C LEU A 161 2.24 4.60 -12.40
N VAL A 162 2.32 3.53 -11.60
CA VAL A 162 3.17 3.47 -10.41
C VAL A 162 4.62 3.70 -10.84
N GLY A 163 5.36 4.44 -10.01
CA GLY A 163 6.76 4.76 -10.20
C GLY A 163 7.55 4.75 -8.88
N ALA A 164 8.60 5.56 -8.85
CA ALA A 164 9.46 5.85 -7.71
C ALA A 164 10.05 7.26 -7.83
N SER A 165 9.26 8.22 -8.28
CA SER A 165 9.68 9.63 -8.35
C SER A 165 9.55 10.32 -6.98
N GLY A 166 10.33 11.38 -6.75
CA GLY A 166 10.32 12.09 -5.46
C GLY A 166 11.01 11.33 -4.34
N MET A 167 10.48 11.42 -3.12
CA MET A 167 11.03 10.79 -1.91
C MET A 167 10.48 9.36 -1.74
N ALA A 168 10.94 8.43 -2.58
CA ALA A 168 10.52 7.04 -2.55
C ALA A 168 11.71 6.09 -2.36
N GLN A 169 11.67 5.23 -1.33
CA GLN A 169 12.74 4.24 -1.06
C GLN A 169 12.46 2.87 -1.71
N PHE A 170 11.25 2.68 -2.21
CA PHE A 170 10.77 1.49 -2.91
C PHE A 170 9.66 1.92 -3.88
N PRO A 171 9.34 1.14 -4.93
CA PRO A 171 8.28 1.48 -5.87
C PRO A 171 6.90 1.32 -5.23
N HIS A 172 6.11 2.38 -5.25
CA HIS A 172 4.77 2.41 -4.66
C HIS A 172 3.97 3.59 -5.20
N VAL A 173 2.66 3.56 -5.02
CA VAL A 173 1.83 4.78 -5.05
C VAL A 173 1.51 5.16 -3.60
N HIS A 174 1.81 6.40 -3.25
CA HIS A 174 1.40 6.99 -1.98
C HIS A 174 0.10 7.76 -2.20
N VAL A 175 -0.89 7.53 -1.35
CA VAL A 175 -2.14 8.27 -1.39
C VAL A 175 -2.45 8.94 -0.07
N THR A 176 -2.60 10.26 -0.11
CA THR A 176 -3.15 11.06 1.00
C THR A 176 -4.63 11.34 0.73
N LEU A 177 -5.51 10.96 1.66
CA LEU A 177 -6.91 11.39 1.67
C LEU A 177 -7.08 12.60 2.60
N ARG A 178 -7.82 13.61 2.15
CA ARG A 178 -8.16 14.80 2.94
C ARG A 178 -9.65 15.04 2.98
N ARG A 179 -10.13 15.63 4.07
CA ARG A 179 -11.45 16.27 4.19
C ARG A 179 -11.27 17.69 4.72
N ASN A 180 -11.74 18.69 3.98
CA ASN A 180 -11.61 20.11 4.30
C ASN A 180 -10.16 20.52 4.62
N GLY A 181 -9.21 20.04 3.81
CA GLY A 181 -7.78 20.33 3.94
C GLY A 181 -7.04 19.54 5.03
N LYS A 182 -7.73 18.74 5.84
CA LYS A 182 -7.11 17.90 6.88
C LYS A 182 -6.92 16.47 6.42
N VAL A 183 -5.75 15.89 6.70
CA VAL A 183 -5.47 14.48 6.43
C VAL A 183 -6.39 13.60 7.28
N ILE A 184 -6.98 12.60 6.63
CA ILE A 184 -7.75 11.55 7.29
C ILE A 184 -7.26 10.18 6.84
N ASP A 185 -7.33 9.21 7.74
CA ASP A 185 -7.11 7.81 7.42
C ASP A 185 -8.31 7.26 6.63
N PRO A 186 -8.10 6.61 5.47
CA PRO A 186 -9.21 6.14 4.64
C PRO A 186 -10.01 5.00 5.29
N TYR A 187 -9.38 4.19 6.15
CA TYR A 187 -10.05 3.05 6.79
C TYR A 187 -10.96 3.50 7.94
N THR A 188 -10.42 4.32 8.85
CA THR A 188 -11.11 4.75 10.08
C THR A 188 -11.83 6.09 9.95
N GLY A 189 -11.46 6.93 8.98
CA GLY A 189 -11.92 8.32 8.86
C GLY A 189 -11.28 9.27 9.89
N LEU A 190 -10.37 8.79 10.73
CA LEU A 190 -9.72 9.57 11.79
C LEU A 190 -8.70 10.57 11.23
N GLN A 191 -8.55 11.71 11.90
CA GLN A 191 -7.52 12.71 11.64
C GLN A 191 -6.27 12.43 12.48
N GLN A 192 -5.14 13.01 12.04
CA GLN A 192 -3.90 12.99 12.82
C GLN A 192 -4.12 13.58 14.23
N GLY A 193 -3.55 12.94 15.25
CA GLY A 193 -3.78 13.24 16.67
C GLY A 193 -4.92 12.44 17.30
N GLN A 194 -5.56 11.53 16.55
CA GLN A 194 -6.64 10.66 17.03
C GLN A 194 -6.26 9.18 17.04
N ALA A 195 -4.96 8.84 17.05
CA ALA A 195 -4.50 7.45 17.12
C ALA A 195 -5.18 6.67 18.24
N CYS A 196 -5.35 5.36 18.02
CA CYS A 196 -5.91 4.44 19.01
C CYS A 196 -7.34 4.73 19.46
N ALA A 197 -8.04 5.70 18.86
CA ALA A 197 -9.42 6.01 19.21
C ALA A 197 -10.41 4.94 18.72
N VAL A 198 -10.01 4.07 17.80
CA VAL A 198 -10.83 2.94 17.32
C VAL A 198 -10.45 1.69 18.13
N HIS A 199 -11.03 1.53 19.32
CA HIS A 199 -10.93 0.26 20.05
C HIS A 199 -11.81 -0.84 19.46
N ASP A 200 -12.88 -0.46 18.76
CA ASP A 200 -13.82 -1.37 18.12
C ASP A 200 -14.05 -0.95 16.66
N ALA A 201 -13.49 -1.70 15.71
CA ALA A 201 -13.63 -1.50 14.26
C ALA A 201 -15.09 -1.55 13.73
N ALA A 202 -16.08 -1.71 14.62
CA ALA A 202 -17.50 -1.73 14.31
C ALA A 202 -18.15 -0.34 14.20
N GLY A 203 -17.45 0.74 14.60
CA GLY A 203 -17.97 2.11 14.59
C GLY A 203 -17.33 3.07 13.58
N ALA A 204 -16.29 2.64 12.85
CA ALA A 204 -15.70 3.45 11.79
C ALA A 204 -16.69 3.53 10.62
N SER A 205 -17.15 4.73 10.27
CA SER A 205 -17.80 5.00 8.99
C SER A 205 -16.72 4.91 7.90
N GLY A 206 -16.35 3.67 7.55
CA GLY A 206 -15.30 3.41 6.59
C GLY A 206 -15.58 4.17 5.30
N LEU A 207 -14.60 4.94 4.85
CA LEU A 207 -14.68 5.66 3.57
C LEU A 207 -14.29 4.74 2.40
N LEU A 208 -13.91 3.49 2.69
CA LEU A 208 -13.55 2.50 1.70
C LEU A 208 -14.76 1.70 1.22
N ASP A 209 -14.76 1.31 -0.06
CA ASP A 209 -15.66 0.26 -0.54
C ASP A 209 -15.28 -1.12 0.03
N ALA A 210 -16.09 -2.14 -0.26
CA ALA A 210 -15.91 -3.48 0.30
C ALA A 210 -14.58 -4.14 -0.11
N ASP A 211 -14.13 -3.94 -1.36
CA ASP A 211 -12.90 -4.56 -1.87
C ASP A 211 -11.66 -3.90 -1.26
N ALA A 212 -11.67 -2.56 -1.18
CA ALA A 212 -10.63 -1.81 -0.50
C ALA A 212 -10.61 -2.09 1.00
N MET A 213 -11.77 -2.20 1.65
CA MET A 213 -11.87 -2.58 3.06
C MET A 213 -11.18 -3.92 3.32
N ALA A 214 -11.41 -4.92 2.47
CA ALA A 214 -10.78 -6.23 2.58
C ALA A 214 -9.24 -6.15 2.48
N ALA A 215 -8.70 -5.32 1.58
CA ALA A 215 -7.25 -5.14 1.44
C ALA A 215 -6.57 -4.47 2.65
N PHE A 216 -7.33 -3.76 3.47
CA PHE A 216 -6.85 -3.14 4.71
C PHE A 216 -6.94 -4.07 5.93
N THR A 217 -7.49 -5.29 5.79
CA THR A 217 -7.61 -6.24 6.90
C THR A 217 -6.27 -6.93 7.22
N ALA A 218 -5.95 -7.07 8.51
CA ALA A 218 -4.67 -7.56 9.11
C ALA A 218 -3.51 -6.53 9.28
N PRO A 219 -3.77 -5.36 9.88
CA PRO A 219 -2.77 -4.31 10.10
C PRO A 219 -1.61 -4.73 11.00
N ASP A 220 -1.78 -5.62 11.99
CA ASP A 220 -0.67 -5.99 12.89
C ASP A 220 0.22 -7.15 12.39
N GLN A 221 -0.10 -7.73 11.23
CA GLN A 221 0.67 -8.85 10.67
C GLN A 221 1.71 -8.38 9.64
N PRO A 222 2.92 -8.94 9.65
CA PRO A 222 3.85 -8.74 8.55
C PRO A 222 3.27 -9.29 7.24
N ALA A 223 3.74 -8.77 6.11
CA ALA A 223 3.40 -9.33 4.79
C ALA A 223 4.65 -9.95 4.15
N VAL A 224 4.51 -11.14 3.57
CA VAL A 224 5.56 -11.76 2.75
C VAL A 224 5.39 -11.28 1.32
N LEU A 225 6.37 -10.50 0.88
CA LEU A 225 6.46 -9.97 -0.48
C LEU A 225 6.79 -11.08 -1.48
N SER A 226 7.73 -11.95 -1.10
CA SER A 226 8.12 -13.10 -1.91
C SER A 226 8.87 -14.12 -1.05
N ALA A 227 8.75 -15.39 -1.40
CA ALA A 227 9.62 -16.45 -0.93
C ALA A 227 9.97 -17.32 -2.13
N GLY A 228 11.16 -17.91 -2.13
CA GLY A 228 11.58 -18.76 -3.24
C GLY A 228 13.04 -19.18 -3.15
N PHE A 229 13.55 -19.68 -4.27
CA PHE A 229 14.94 -20.13 -4.37
C PHE A 229 15.81 -19.13 -5.14
N ALA A 230 17.09 -19.08 -4.82
CA ALA A 230 18.09 -18.28 -5.51
C ALA A 230 19.42 -19.04 -5.67
N ALA A 231 20.20 -18.66 -6.68
CA ALA A 231 21.50 -19.23 -6.99
C ALA A 231 22.67 -18.67 -6.17
N GLY A 232 22.39 -17.91 -5.11
CA GLY A 232 23.39 -17.22 -4.29
C GLY A 232 22.74 -16.38 -3.19
N ALA A 233 23.57 -15.63 -2.45
CA ALA A 233 23.07 -14.74 -1.40
C ALA A 233 22.04 -13.74 -1.94
N VAL A 234 21.01 -13.45 -1.15
CA VAL A 234 19.91 -12.57 -1.54
C VAL A 234 20.06 -11.22 -0.85
N ASN A 235 20.01 -10.14 -1.62
CA ASN A 235 20.12 -8.76 -1.14
C ASN A 235 18.79 -8.02 -1.30
N GLY A 236 18.34 -7.33 -0.25
CA GLY A 236 17.06 -6.61 -0.24
C GLY A 236 16.99 -5.49 -1.28
N ASN A 237 18.06 -4.71 -1.48
CA ASN A 237 18.07 -3.63 -2.47
C ASN A 237 17.97 -4.19 -3.89
N GLN A 238 18.67 -5.30 -4.17
CA GLN A 238 18.53 -6.01 -5.44
C GLN A 238 17.10 -6.49 -5.66
N LEU A 239 16.42 -7.02 -4.63
CA LEU A 239 15.01 -7.43 -4.76
C LEU A 239 14.09 -6.24 -5.09
N VAL A 240 14.35 -5.06 -4.51
CA VAL A 240 13.60 -3.83 -4.83
C VAL A 240 13.89 -3.34 -6.25
N GLU A 241 15.10 -3.52 -6.76
CA GLU A 241 15.45 -3.10 -8.12
C GLU A 241 14.94 -4.10 -9.17
N THR A 242 15.29 -5.37 -9.02
CA THR A 242 15.13 -6.40 -10.06
C THR A 242 14.06 -7.45 -9.74
N GLY A 243 13.43 -7.39 -8.57
CA GLY A 243 12.42 -8.36 -8.17
C GLY A 243 13.02 -9.71 -7.74
N PRO A 244 12.14 -10.72 -7.51
CA PRO A 244 12.53 -12.08 -7.17
C PRO A 244 13.56 -12.67 -8.16
N PRO A 245 14.68 -13.27 -7.67
CA PRO A 245 15.68 -13.86 -8.54
C PRO A 245 15.12 -15.08 -9.28
N LYS A 246 15.77 -15.42 -10.40
CA LYS A 246 15.50 -16.69 -11.10
C LYS A 246 15.88 -17.86 -10.20
N PRO A 247 15.10 -18.97 -10.20
CA PRO A 247 15.45 -20.17 -9.47
C PRO A 247 16.81 -20.76 -9.92
N PRO A 248 17.56 -21.42 -9.03
CA PRO A 248 18.80 -22.10 -9.37
C PRO A 248 18.54 -23.34 -10.24
N GLY A 249 19.52 -23.70 -11.07
CA GLY A 249 19.54 -24.96 -11.83
C GLY A 249 20.80 -25.77 -11.50
N ILE A 250 21.00 -26.91 -12.17
CA ILE A 250 22.13 -27.83 -11.90
C ILE A 250 23.51 -27.18 -12.00
N ARG A 251 23.64 -26.09 -12.77
CA ARG A 251 24.90 -25.34 -12.96
C ARG A 251 25.08 -24.17 -12.00
N SER A 252 24.10 -23.87 -11.16
CA SER A 252 24.23 -22.81 -10.16
C SER A 252 25.34 -23.15 -9.16
N GLN A 253 25.93 -22.14 -8.51
CA GLN A 253 27.00 -22.35 -7.53
C GLN A 253 26.52 -22.35 -6.09
N ALA A 254 25.22 -22.20 -5.88
CA ALA A 254 24.56 -22.37 -4.61
C ALA A 254 23.07 -22.68 -4.86
N LEU A 255 22.44 -23.26 -3.84
CA LEU A 255 20.99 -23.32 -3.71
C LEU A 255 20.64 -22.76 -2.34
N VAL A 256 19.98 -21.60 -2.34
CA VAL A 256 19.44 -20.98 -1.14
C VAL A 256 17.93 -20.79 -1.28
N GLY A 257 17.23 -20.95 -0.17
CA GLY A 257 15.86 -20.47 -0.01
C GLY A 257 15.87 -19.11 0.66
N TYR A 258 14.91 -18.25 0.31
CA TYR A 258 14.75 -16.95 0.92
C TYR A 258 13.29 -16.63 1.23
N ILE A 259 13.10 -15.70 2.16
CA ILE A 259 11.83 -15.05 2.47
C ILE A 259 12.09 -13.54 2.58
N TRP A 260 11.29 -12.76 1.85
CA TRP A 260 11.31 -11.31 1.82
C TRP A 260 10.00 -10.79 2.37
N ALA A 261 10.06 -10.00 3.44
CA ALA A 261 8.88 -9.56 4.17
C ALA A 261 8.99 -8.09 4.58
N ILE A 262 7.83 -7.49 4.84
CA ILE A 262 7.67 -6.12 5.33
C ILE A 262 6.92 -6.11 6.66
N ASN A 263 7.02 -4.99 7.37
CA ASN A 263 6.27 -4.69 8.58
C ASN A 263 6.50 -5.68 9.72
N LEU A 264 7.78 -5.91 10.01
CA LEU A 264 8.25 -6.87 10.99
C LEU A 264 8.44 -6.20 12.35
N ALA A 265 8.03 -6.89 13.41
CA ALA A 265 8.19 -6.43 14.77
C ALA A 265 9.56 -6.82 15.33
N LYS A 266 10.05 -6.04 16.30
CA LYS A 266 11.15 -6.47 17.17
C LYS A 266 10.83 -7.84 17.77
N GLY A 267 11.81 -8.75 17.76
CA GLY A 267 11.65 -10.10 18.28
C GLY A 267 11.12 -11.12 17.26
N ASP A 268 10.64 -10.69 16.09
CA ASP A 268 10.32 -11.63 15.01
C ASP A 268 11.58 -12.39 14.59
N SER A 269 11.43 -13.65 14.19
CA SER A 269 12.50 -14.47 13.61
C SER A 269 11.99 -15.24 12.41
N PHE A 270 12.89 -15.81 11.62
CA PHE A 270 12.53 -16.51 10.38
C PHE A 270 13.00 -17.95 10.43
N SER A 271 12.11 -18.87 10.08
CA SER A 271 12.46 -20.27 9.84
C SER A 271 12.51 -20.53 8.35
N LEU A 272 13.59 -21.17 7.89
CA LEU A 272 13.76 -21.63 6.52
C LEU A 272 14.17 -23.10 6.55
N ARG A 273 13.38 -23.96 5.92
CA ARG A 273 13.64 -25.39 5.80
C ARG A 273 13.57 -25.76 4.32
N ILE A 274 14.64 -26.36 3.82
CA ILE A 274 14.73 -26.90 2.47
C ILE A 274 14.80 -28.42 2.60
N GLU A 275 13.93 -29.11 1.89
CA GLU A 275 13.98 -30.55 1.68
C GLU A 275 14.36 -30.84 0.24
N LYS A 276 15.05 -31.96 0.01
CA LYS A 276 15.34 -32.55 -1.30
C LYS A 276 14.84 -33.97 -1.28
N ASP A 277 13.90 -34.32 -2.16
CA ASP A 277 13.32 -35.66 -2.26
C ASP A 277 12.85 -36.20 -0.89
N GLY A 278 12.22 -35.33 -0.08
CA GLY A 278 11.74 -35.62 1.27
C GLY A 278 12.80 -35.64 2.38
N GLN A 279 14.09 -35.44 2.06
CA GLN A 279 15.17 -35.39 3.04
C GLN A 279 15.60 -33.96 3.34
N VAL A 280 15.98 -33.67 4.58
CA VAL A 280 16.41 -32.31 4.98
C VAL A 280 17.69 -31.92 4.26
N PHE A 281 17.59 -30.95 3.36
CA PHE A 281 18.72 -30.36 2.67
C PHE A 281 19.36 -29.25 3.52
N SER A 282 18.56 -28.35 4.09
CA SER A 282 18.99 -27.28 4.97
C SER A 282 17.89 -26.89 5.95
N LYS A 283 18.24 -26.47 7.16
CA LYS A 283 17.28 -25.94 8.13
C LYS A 283 17.97 -24.86 8.95
N GLN A 284 17.36 -23.68 9.01
CA GLN A 284 17.85 -22.56 9.79
C GLN A 284 16.69 -21.80 10.42
N THR A 285 16.91 -21.32 11.64
CA THR A 285 16.09 -20.28 12.26
C THR A 285 17.00 -19.10 12.56
N THR A 286 16.61 -17.88 12.17
CA THR A 286 17.40 -16.68 12.45
C THR A 286 17.33 -16.33 13.94
N GLN A 287 18.28 -15.52 14.39
CA GLN A 287 18.10 -14.83 15.67
C GLN A 287 16.88 -13.89 15.58
N PRO A 288 16.21 -13.62 16.72
CA PRO A 288 15.18 -12.59 16.79
C PRO A 288 15.70 -11.22 16.35
N LEU A 289 14.86 -10.46 15.65
CA LEU A 289 15.19 -9.10 15.22
C LEU A 289 15.41 -8.19 16.45
N ASP A 290 16.49 -7.44 16.41
CA ASP A 290 16.89 -6.49 17.45
C ASP A 290 15.96 -5.27 17.58
N ARG A 291 15.31 -4.93 16.47
CA ARG A 291 14.33 -3.84 16.32
C ARG A 291 13.32 -4.19 15.23
N SER A 292 12.19 -3.50 15.20
CA SER A 292 11.25 -3.57 14.08
C SER A 292 11.93 -3.19 12.77
N LYS A 293 11.55 -3.85 11.67
CA LYS A 293 12.09 -3.59 10.33
C LYS A 293 10.93 -3.35 9.37
N ALA A 294 10.98 -2.22 8.66
CA ALA A 294 10.01 -1.94 7.60
C ALA A 294 10.09 -2.98 6.47
N VAL A 295 11.30 -3.47 6.19
CA VAL A 295 11.58 -4.53 5.21
C VAL A 295 12.78 -5.36 5.68
N TYR A 296 12.72 -6.67 5.45
CA TYR A 296 13.83 -7.58 5.74
C TYR A 296 13.81 -8.78 4.79
N VAL A 297 14.99 -9.31 4.48
CA VAL A 297 15.14 -10.58 3.77
C VAL A 297 15.99 -11.52 4.62
N ALA A 298 15.47 -12.73 4.82
CA ALA A 298 16.24 -13.85 5.39
C ALA A 298 16.49 -14.87 4.28
N TYR A 299 17.67 -15.49 4.27
CA TYR A 299 17.99 -16.57 3.36
C TYR A 299 18.88 -17.61 4.06
N ALA A 300 18.78 -18.86 3.61
CA ALA A 300 19.57 -19.99 4.11
C ALA A 300 19.72 -21.04 3.02
N GLY A 301 20.83 -21.79 3.03
CA GLY A 301 21.08 -22.79 2.01
C GLY A 301 22.51 -23.31 2.02
N LYS A 302 22.91 -23.93 0.90
CA LYS A 302 24.26 -24.49 0.73
C LYS A 302 24.94 -23.90 -0.50
N LYS A 303 26.25 -23.68 -0.37
CA LYS A 303 27.13 -23.44 -1.52
C LYS A 303 27.40 -24.76 -2.26
N GLY A 304 27.78 -24.65 -3.52
CA GLY A 304 27.99 -25.77 -4.43
C GLY A 304 26.78 -25.98 -5.34
N SER A 305 27.02 -26.66 -6.47
CA SER A 305 25.99 -26.99 -7.42
C SER A 305 24.95 -27.93 -6.81
N PRO A 306 23.64 -27.60 -6.91
CA PRO A 306 22.61 -28.51 -6.45
C PRO A 306 22.63 -29.78 -7.30
N ALA A 307 22.35 -30.91 -6.66
CA ALA A 307 22.11 -32.16 -7.39
C ALA A 307 20.69 -32.16 -7.95
N ALA A 308 20.47 -32.86 -9.06
CA ALA A 308 19.14 -32.99 -9.63
C ALA A 308 18.16 -33.60 -8.61
N GLY A 309 16.90 -33.17 -8.67
CA GLY A 309 15.84 -33.65 -7.79
C GLY A 309 14.81 -32.59 -7.43
N HIS A 310 13.83 -33.00 -6.64
CA HIS A 310 12.73 -32.15 -6.21
C HIS A 310 13.07 -31.47 -4.89
N TYR A 311 13.02 -30.14 -4.87
CA TYR A 311 13.31 -29.32 -3.71
C TYR A 311 12.05 -28.62 -3.19
N ARG A 312 11.84 -28.69 -1.88
CA ARG A 312 10.74 -28.03 -1.18
C ARG A 312 11.26 -27.04 -0.16
N LEU A 313 10.92 -25.77 -0.31
CA LEU A 313 11.22 -24.70 0.63
C LEU A 313 9.98 -24.39 1.46
N GLU A 314 10.08 -24.58 2.77
CA GLU A 314 9.15 -24.05 3.75
C GLU A 314 9.80 -22.85 4.47
N THR A 315 9.12 -21.71 4.42
CA THR A 315 9.52 -20.50 5.16
C THR A 315 8.42 -20.10 6.13
N ALA A 316 8.81 -19.52 7.28
CA ALA A 316 7.86 -18.95 8.21
C ALA A 316 8.45 -17.74 8.96
N ILE A 317 7.59 -16.77 9.27
CA ILE A 317 7.85 -15.73 10.26
C ILE A 317 7.34 -16.26 11.60
N ILE A 318 8.20 -16.20 12.61
CA ILE A 318 7.94 -16.65 13.97
C ILE A 318 7.88 -15.43 14.89
N ARG A 319 6.78 -15.29 15.62
CA ARG A 319 6.58 -14.27 16.64
C ARG A 319 6.20 -14.96 17.94
N GLN A 320 6.92 -14.66 19.02
CA GLN A 320 6.68 -15.25 20.35
C GLN A 320 6.65 -16.79 20.35
N GLY A 321 7.42 -17.43 19.46
CA GLY A 321 7.49 -18.89 19.33
C GLY A 321 6.47 -19.51 18.38
N GLU A 322 5.49 -18.74 17.89
CA GLU A 322 4.45 -19.22 16.97
C GLU A 322 4.73 -18.82 15.52
N LYS A 323 4.41 -19.70 14.56
CA LYS A 323 4.47 -19.38 13.13
C LYS A 323 3.24 -18.53 12.77
N ILE A 324 3.44 -17.23 12.57
CA ILE A 324 2.35 -16.29 12.27
C ILE A 324 2.09 -16.16 10.77
N LEU A 325 3.07 -16.48 9.92
CA LEU A 325 2.92 -16.47 8.47
C LEU A 325 3.90 -17.48 7.85
N ALA A 326 3.44 -18.30 6.91
CA ALA A 326 4.27 -19.30 6.24
C ALA A 326 4.05 -19.32 4.72
N ARG A 327 5.06 -19.79 3.98
CA ARG A 327 5.01 -20.05 2.54
C ARG A 327 5.72 -21.37 2.21
N SER A 328 5.19 -22.11 1.25
CA SER A 328 5.80 -23.29 0.65
C SER A 328 6.10 -23.00 -0.82
N VAL A 329 7.29 -23.32 -1.28
CA VAL A 329 7.71 -23.16 -2.68
C VAL A 329 8.41 -24.43 -3.12
N GLU A 330 8.04 -24.94 -4.28
CA GLU A 330 8.66 -26.13 -4.88
C GLU A 330 9.61 -25.72 -6.01
N LEU A 331 10.65 -26.52 -6.24
CA LEU A 331 11.62 -26.35 -7.33
C LEU A 331 12.12 -27.72 -7.78
N ASP A 332 11.95 -28.02 -9.06
CA ASP A 332 12.66 -29.13 -9.68
C ASP A 332 13.99 -28.64 -10.27
N VAL A 333 15.09 -29.27 -9.86
CA VAL A 333 16.41 -29.02 -10.43
C VAL A 333 16.72 -30.13 -11.41
N GLU A 334 16.86 -29.76 -12.68
CA GLU A 334 17.27 -30.61 -13.81
C GLU A 334 18.68 -30.24 -14.30
#